data_AF-A0A4Q5R8L6-F1
#
_entry.id   AF-A0A4Q5R8L6-F1
#
_cell.length_a   1.000
_cell.length_b   1.000
_cell.length_c   1.000
_cell.angle_alpha   90.00
_cell.angle_beta   90.00
_cell.angle_gamma   90.00
#
_symmetry.space_group_name_H-M   'P 1'
#
loop_
_entity.id
_entity.type
_entity.pdbx_description
1 polymer ?
#
loop_
_entity_poly.entity_id
_entity_poly.type
_entity_poly.pdbx_seq_one_letter_code
_entity_poly.pdbx_strand_id
1 'polypeptide(L)'
;MLFSPEAKAGDALFKANCAQCHAVNEKVVGPALAGIDKRRSLSWIVPWVQNSTKVVASGDEYAVKLYDDNGKQQMPSFGLSKKEIEDIIAWVKANEGAVAN
;
A
#
# COMPACT_ATOMS: atom_id res chain seq x y z
N MET A 1 -2.13 2.23 -23.93
CA MET A 1 -2.55 2.46 -22.53
C MET A 1 -1.83 3.72 -22.04
N LEU A 2 -2.56 4.83 -21.92
CA LEU A 2 -2.00 6.10 -21.45
C LEU A 2 -2.15 6.15 -19.93
N PHE A 3 -1.15 5.65 -19.21
CA PHE A 3 -1.05 5.89 -17.77
C PHE A 3 -0.85 7.40 -17.55
N SER A 4 -1.63 8.00 -16.64
CA SER A 4 -1.43 9.40 -16.24
C SER A 4 -0.01 9.60 -15.67
N PRO A 5 0.54 10.82 -15.67
CA PRO A 5 1.87 11.07 -15.12
C PRO A 5 2.05 10.55 -13.68
N GLU A 6 0.99 10.63 -12.86
CA GLU A 6 0.94 10.14 -11.48
C GLU A 6 1.05 8.62 -11.43
N ALA A 7 0.33 7.91 -12.31
CA ALA A 7 0.45 6.46 -12.41
C ALA A 7 1.85 6.02 -12.85
N LYS A 8 2.55 6.79 -13.71
CA LYS A 8 3.93 6.46 -14.08
C LYS A 8 4.91 6.65 -12.92
N ALA A 9 4.76 7.73 -12.15
CA ALA A 9 5.56 7.93 -10.93
C ALA A 9 5.28 6.83 -9.89
N GLY A 10 4.01 6.47 -9.73
CA GLY A 10 3.57 5.39 -8.84
C GLY A 10 4.14 4.02 -9.19
N ASP A 11 4.28 3.68 -10.48
CA ASP A 11 4.90 2.42 -10.93
C ASP A 11 6.35 2.27 -10.43
N ALA A 12 7.16 3.31 -10.63
CA ALA A 12 8.56 3.31 -10.22
C ALA A 12 8.68 3.23 -8.69
N LEU A 13 7.87 4.01 -7.97
CA LEU A 13 7.83 4.01 -6.51
C LEU A 13 7.38 2.65 -5.95
N PHE A 14 6.35 2.05 -6.55
CA PHE A 14 5.84 0.74 -6.15
C PHE A 14 6.88 -0.36 -6.35
N LYS A 15 7.53 -0.39 -7.53
CA LYS A 15 8.60 -1.35 -7.82
C LYS A 15 9.79 -1.22 -6.89
N ALA A 16 10.17 0.01 -6.53
CA ALA A 16 11.30 0.26 -5.64
C ALA A 16 11.02 -0.08 -4.17
N ASN A 17 9.79 0.11 -3.69
CA ASN A 17 9.49 0.09 -2.26
C ASN A 17 8.50 -1.00 -1.82
N CYS A 18 7.65 -1.51 -2.71
CA CYS A 18 6.47 -2.30 -2.34
C CYS A 18 6.40 -3.68 -3.00
N ALA A 19 6.91 -3.80 -4.23
CA ALA A 19 6.73 -5.00 -5.07
C ALA A 19 7.38 -6.28 -4.52
N GLN A 20 8.31 -6.16 -3.57
CA GLN A 20 8.92 -7.31 -2.89
C GLN A 20 7.93 -8.03 -1.97
N CYS A 21 6.95 -7.30 -1.42
CA CYS A 21 6.04 -7.83 -0.39
C CYS A 21 4.58 -7.78 -0.82
N HIS A 22 4.21 -6.91 -1.76
CA HIS A 22 2.83 -6.71 -2.18
C HIS A 22 2.65 -6.94 -3.67
N ALA A 23 1.51 -7.54 -4.02
CA ALA A 23 0.95 -7.50 -5.35
C ALA A 23 -0.39 -6.75 -5.32
N VAL A 24 -0.86 -6.33 -6.51
CA VAL A 24 -2.14 -5.63 -6.63
C VAL A 24 -3.29 -6.61 -6.33
N ASN A 25 -3.36 -7.73 -7.04
CA ASN A 25 -4.55 -8.59 -7.02
C ASN A 25 -4.44 -9.83 -6.13
N GLU A 26 -3.28 -10.10 -5.53
CA GLU A 26 -3.05 -11.30 -4.74
C GLU A 26 -2.21 -11.02 -3.48
N LYS A 27 -2.33 -11.92 -2.50
CA LYS A 27 -1.50 -11.89 -1.29
C LYS A 27 -0.14 -12.50 -1.61
N VAL A 28 0.93 -11.79 -1.28
CA VAL A 28 2.31 -12.28 -1.38
C VAL A 28 2.84 -12.46 0.04
N VAL A 29 3.66 -11.52 0.53
CA VAL A 29 4.03 -11.43 1.94
C VAL A 29 2.98 -10.59 2.68
N GLY A 30 2.69 -9.41 2.13
CA GLY A 30 1.60 -8.53 2.54
C GLY A 30 0.30 -8.83 1.81
N PRO A 31 -0.83 -8.27 2.28
CA PRO A 31 -2.12 -8.42 1.62
C PRO A 31 -2.13 -7.81 0.21
N ALA A 32 -3.06 -8.29 -0.62
CA ALA A 32 -3.37 -7.69 -1.92
C ALA A 32 -3.79 -6.22 -1.75
N LEU A 33 -3.28 -5.34 -2.60
CA LEU A 33 -3.57 -3.90 -2.53
C LEU A 33 -4.81 -3.47 -3.32
N ALA A 34 -5.36 -4.32 -4.19
CA ALA A 34 -6.57 -3.99 -4.94
C ALA A 34 -7.72 -3.65 -4.02
N GLY A 35 -8.38 -2.51 -4.23
CA GLY A 35 -9.45 -1.94 -3.44
C GLY A 35 -8.98 -1.22 -2.18
N ILE A 36 -7.68 -0.91 -2.03
CA ILE A 36 -7.16 -0.26 -0.81
C ILE A 36 -7.78 1.13 -0.59
N ASP A 37 -8.02 1.89 -1.66
CA ASP A 37 -8.66 3.21 -1.62
C ASP A 37 -10.15 3.13 -1.19
N LYS A 38 -10.78 1.97 -1.33
CA LYS A 38 -12.13 1.69 -0.82
C LYS A 38 -12.14 1.20 0.62
N ARG A 39 -11.06 0.53 1.07
CA ARG A 39 -10.93 0.00 2.44
C ARG A 39 -10.49 1.07 3.44
N ARG A 40 -9.59 1.98 3.03
CA ARG A 40 -8.99 2.99 3.90
C ARG A 40 -8.80 4.32 3.17
N SER A 41 -8.96 5.41 3.91
CA SER A 41 -8.68 6.75 3.40
C SER A 41 -7.17 7.00 3.26
N LEU A 42 -6.79 7.92 2.38
CA LEU A 42 -5.40 8.38 2.27
C LEU A 42 -4.85 8.91 3.60
N SER A 43 -5.69 9.55 4.43
CA SER A 43 -5.30 10.02 5.77
C SER A 43 -4.88 8.90 6.71
N TRP A 44 -5.32 7.66 6.45
CA TRP A 44 -4.92 6.47 7.20
C TRP A 44 -3.74 5.77 6.52
N ILE A 45 -3.76 5.64 5.20
CA ILE A 45 -2.71 4.95 4.42
C ILE A 45 -1.35 5.65 4.56
N VAL A 46 -1.33 6.98 4.54
CA VAL A 46 -0.07 7.75 4.62
C VAL A 46 0.71 7.45 5.90
N PRO A 47 0.15 7.63 7.12
CA PRO A 47 0.88 7.29 8.34
C PRO A 47 1.16 5.80 8.46
N TRP A 48 0.32 4.91 7.90
CA TRP A 48 0.59 3.48 7.87
C TRP A 48 1.85 3.13 7.07
N VAL A 49 1.99 3.66 5.86
CA VAL A 49 3.18 3.44 5.02
C VAL A 49 4.42 4.08 5.65
N GLN A 50 4.26 5.24 6.28
CA GLN A 50 5.39 5.92 6.93
C GLN A 50 5.88 5.21 8.18
N ASN A 51 4.97 4.65 9.00
CA ASN A 51 5.32 3.93 10.21
C ASN A 51 4.16 3.04 10.69
N SER A 52 4.04 1.83 10.13
CA SER A 52 2.97 0.88 10.46
C SER A 52 2.97 0.53 11.95
N THR A 53 4.15 0.30 12.55
CA THR A 53 4.31 -0.04 13.97
C THR A 53 3.73 1.04 14.89
N LYS A 54 3.88 2.32 14.55
CA LYS A 54 3.28 3.41 15.33
C LYS A 54 1.75 3.42 15.26
N VAL A 55 1.16 3.09 14.11
CA VAL A 55 -0.30 3.00 13.94
C VAL A 55 -0.85 1.78 14.69
N VAL A 56 -0.15 0.65 14.66
CA VAL A 56 -0.51 -0.53 15.48
C VAL A 56 -0.42 -0.17 16.97
N ALA A 57 0.67 0.48 17.39
CA ALA A 57 0.89 0.84 18.79
C ALA A 57 -0.08 1.91 19.31
N SER A 58 -0.70 2.72 18.44
CA SER A 58 -1.75 3.67 18.86
C SER A 58 -3.08 2.99 19.19
N GLY A 59 -3.21 1.68 18.95
CA GLY A 59 -4.44 0.93 19.21
C GLY A 59 -5.51 1.07 18.14
N ASP A 60 -5.14 1.44 16.90
CA ASP A 60 -6.09 1.43 15.79
C ASP A 60 -6.55 -0.02 15.54
N GLU A 61 -7.86 -0.27 15.70
CA GLU A 61 -8.41 -1.63 15.68
C GLU A 61 -8.13 -2.36 14.37
N TYR A 62 -8.09 -1.64 13.24
CA TYR A 62 -7.80 -2.25 11.95
C TYR A 62 -6.32 -2.54 11.77
N ALA A 63 -5.44 -1.63 12.20
CA ALA A 63 -4.00 -1.83 12.23
C ALA A 63 -3.63 -3.06 13.07
N VAL A 64 -4.17 -3.15 14.28
CA VAL A 64 -3.95 -4.28 15.20
C VAL A 64 -4.45 -5.58 14.59
N LYS A 65 -5.69 -5.58 14.08
CA LYS A 65 -6.24 -6.77 13.41
C LYS A 65 -5.42 -7.19 12.20
N LEU A 66 -5.01 -6.25 11.36
CA LEU A 66 -4.20 -6.52 10.17
C LEU A 66 -2.83 -7.10 10.55
N TYR A 67 -2.21 -6.57 11.60
CA TYR A 67 -0.95 -7.08 12.13
C TYR A 67 -1.08 -8.51 12.65
N ASP A 68 -2.13 -8.80 13.42
CA ASP A 68 -2.39 -10.14 13.96
C ASP A 68 -2.73 -11.16 12.85
N ASP A 69 -3.60 -10.80 11.90
CA ASP A 69 -4.00 -11.66 10.77
C ASP A 69 -2.82 -12.00 9.83
N ASN A 70 -1.77 -11.17 9.84
CA ASN A 70 -0.57 -11.34 9.02
C ASN A 70 0.62 -11.91 9.82
N GLY A 71 0.35 -12.61 10.92
CA GLY A 71 1.38 -13.32 11.68
C GLY A 71 2.36 -12.38 12.38
N LYS A 72 1.90 -11.18 12.74
CA LYS A 72 2.68 -10.14 13.42
C LYS A 72 3.94 -9.74 12.65
N GLN A 73 3.90 -9.85 11.32
CA GLN A 73 4.95 -9.35 10.46
C GLN A 73 4.89 -7.83 10.41
N GLN A 74 6.01 -7.17 10.71
CA GLN A 74 6.09 -5.71 10.65
C GLN A 74 6.37 -5.25 9.22
N MET A 75 5.56 -4.32 8.74
CA MET A 75 5.85 -3.59 7.51
C MET A 75 6.93 -2.54 7.81
N PRO A 76 8.03 -2.49 7.04
CA PRO A 76 9.07 -1.47 7.22
C PRO A 76 8.51 -0.06 7.16
N SER A 77 9.18 0.87 7.84
CA SER A 77 8.88 2.30 7.74
C SER A 77 9.49 2.89 6.47
N PHE A 78 8.70 3.64 5.71
CA PHE A 78 9.16 4.26 4.47
C PHE A 78 9.22 5.78 4.60
N GLY A 79 10.34 6.39 4.19
CA GLY A 79 10.55 7.83 4.17
C GLY A 79 9.83 8.56 3.02
N LEU A 80 8.70 8.03 2.55
CA LEU A 80 7.95 8.56 1.42
C LEU A 80 7.07 9.73 1.87
N SER A 81 7.00 10.75 1.02
CA SER A 81 6.08 11.87 1.16
C SER A 81 4.64 11.45 0.91
N LYS A 82 3.69 12.28 1.36
CA LYS A 82 2.27 12.08 1.09
C LYS A 82 1.98 11.95 -0.41
N LYS A 83 2.60 12.78 -1.25
CA LYS A 83 2.40 12.79 -2.70
C LYS A 83 2.91 11.50 -3.36
N GLU A 84 4.07 11.01 -2.93
CA GLU A 84 4.60 9.73 -3.43
C GLU A 84 3.68 8.56 -3.07
N ILE A 85 3.14 8.56 -1.85
CA ILE A 85 2.17 7.54 -1.43
C ILE A 85 0.87 7.66 -2.24
N GLU A 86 0.37 8.87 -2.49
CA GLU A 86 -0.79 9.10 -3.37
C GLU A 86 -0.55 8.57 -4.79
N ASP A 87 0.63 8.79 -5.36
CA ASP A 87 1.01 8.30 -6.69
C ASP A 87 1.05 6.76 -6.72
N ILE A 88 1.59 6.11 -5.67
CA ILE A 88 1.55 4.65 -5.52
C ILE A 88 0.10 4.14 -5.50
N ILE A 89 -0.76 4.75 -4.69
CA ILE A 89 -2.16 4.32 -4.59
C ILE A 89 -2.92 4.55 -5.90
N ALA A 90 -2.65 5.67 -6.59
CA ALA A 90 -3.21 5.92 -7.92
C ALA A 90 -2.76 4.86 -8.94
N TRP A 91 -1.49 4.44 -8.90
CA TRP A 91 -1.00 3.34 -9.72
C TRP A 91 -1.65 2.01 -9.35
N VAL A 92 -1.74 1.66 -8.06
CA VAL A 92 -2.42 0.44 -7.60
C VAL A 92 -3.83 0.40 -8.16
N LYS A 93 -4.59 1.49 -7.98
CA LYS A 93 -5.96 1.66 -8.47
C LYS A 93 -6.09 1.43 -9.98
N ALA A 94 -5.16 1.98 -10.75
CA ALA A 94 -5.15 1.85 -12.21
C ALA A 94 -4.85 0.41 -12.67
N ASN A 95 -4.29 -0.43 -11.79
CA ASN A 95 -3.91 -1.82 -12.07
C ASN A 95 -4.82 -2.85 -11.35
N GLU A 96 -5.85 -2.41 -10.63
CA GLU A 96 -6.82 -3.32 -9.99
C GLU A 96 -7.65 -4.03 -11.04
N GLY A 97 -7.79 -5.35 -10.92
CA GLY A 97 -8.55 -6.15 -11.89
C GLY A 97 -7.88 -6.26 -13.27
N ALA A 98 -6.74 -5.59 -13.49
CA ALA A 98 -5.86 -5.94 -14.59
C ALA A 98 -5.25 -7.31 -14.26
N VAL A 99 -5.58 -8.31 -15.09
CA VAL A 99 -4.94 -9.62 -15.03
C VAL A 99 -3.45 -9.38 -15.26
N ALA A 100 -2.60 -9.89 -14.37
CA ALA A 100 -1.16 -9.94 -14.64
C ALA A 100 -1.00 -10.81 -15.89
N ASN A 101 -0.70 -10.16 -17.02
CA ASN A 101 -0.32 -10.85 -18.25
C ASN A 101 1.13 -11.30 -18.16
#